data_AF-A0A5B7HN69-F1
#
_entry.id   AF-A0A5B7HN69-F1
#
_cell.length_a   1.000
_cell.length_b   1.000
_cell.length_c   1.000
_cell.angle_alpha   90.00
_cell.angle_beta   90.00
_cell.angle_gamma   90.00
#
_symmetry.space_group_name_H-M   'P 1'
#
loop_
_entity.id
_entity.type
_entity.pdbx_description
1 polymer ?
#
loop_
_entity_poly.entity_id
_entity_poly.type
_entity_poly.pdbx_seq_one_letter_code
_entity_poly.pdbx_strand_id
1 'polypeptide(L)'
;MEESKKPPENVGFDLHMFQRLFKLVRVIFPGWCSLPTTLFFLLFFLCGLEQFLAYYVGLVPSGYYVVFESRDKEAFMYYTLRTLGLFIAISVVITVKKYVDSVLYITWRQVMCRALHRLYFSGINYYSINILRGTIDNP
;
A
#
# COMPACT_ATOMS: atom_id res chain seq x y z
N MET A 1 41.47 -23.23 -16.39
CA MET A 1 41.32 -21.94 -17.10
C MET A 1 40.04 -22.03 -17.90
N GLU A 2 38.95 -21.46 -17.39
CA GLU A 2 37.82 -20.96 -18.18
C GLU A 2 36.93 -20.19 -17.21
N GLU A 3 37.26 -18.91 -17.03
CA GLU A 3 36.33 -17.95 -16.43
C GLU A 3 35.12 -17.84 -17.36
N SER A 4 34.05 -18.55 -17.04
CA SER A 4 32.74 -18.36 -17.66
C SER A 4 32.21 -16.97 -17.27
N LYS A 5 32.65 -15.96 -18.02
CA LYS A 5 32.23 -14.56 -17.94
C LYS A 5 30.73 -14.48 -18.18
N LYS A 6 29.94 -14.41 -17.10
CA LYS A 6 28.51 -14.09 -17.19
C LYS A 6 28.35 -12.70 -17.81
N PRO A 7 27.40 -12.50 -18.74
CA PRO A 7 27.15 -11.18 -19.30
C PRO A 7 26.74 -10.22 -18.18
N PRO A 8 27.11 -8.92 -18.27
CA PRO A 8 26.74 -7.94 -17.28
C PRO A 8 25.20 -7.91 -17.19
N GLU A 9 24.66 -8.19 -16.00
CA GLU A 9 23.25 -7.99 -15.75
C GLU A 9 23.03 -6.47 -15.74
N ASN A 10 22.62 -5.93 -16.89
CA ASN A 10 22.25 -4.53 -17.01
C ASN A 10 21.05 -4.31 -16.08
N VAL A 11 21.31 -3.80 -14.88
CA VAL A 11 20.29 -3.31 -13.95
C VAL A 11 19.76 -1.98 -14.49
N GLY A 12 19.17 -2.03 -15.68
CA GLY A 12 18.44 -0.93 -16.28
C GLY A 12 16.95 -1.06 -15.98
N PHE A 13 16.24 0.07 -15.97
CA PHE A 13 14.77 0.08 -16.03
C PHE A 13 14.31 -0.46 -17.39
N ASP A 14 14.28 -1.79 -17.52
CA ASP A 14 13.94 -2.48 -18.75
C ASP A 14 12.58 -3.19 -18.61
N LEU A 15 11.91 -3.47 -19.73
CA LEU A 15 10.62 -4.16 -19.79
C LEU A 15 10.66 -5.54 -19.09
N HIS A 16 11.83 -6.16 -19.05
CA HIS A 16 12.09 -7.38 -18.30
C HIS A 16 11.91 -7.22 -16.78
N MET A 17 12.22 -6.04 -16.23
CA MET A 17 11.99 -5.75 -14.80
C MET A 17 10.48 -5.72 -14.50
N PHE A 18 9.67 -5.11 -15.37
CA PHE A 18 8.21 -5.11 -15.24
C PHE A 18 7.62 -6.53 -15.33
N GLN A 19 8.13 -7.38 -16.23
CA GLN A 19 7.71 -8.78 -16.30
C GLN A 19 8.02 -9.55 -15.01
N ARG A 20 9.21 -9.34 -14.43
CA ARG A 20 9.59 -9.95 -13.13
C ARG A 20 8.70 -9.42 -12.00
N LEU A 21 8.42 -8.11 -11.99
CA LEU A 21 7.53 -7.47 -11.02
C LEU A 21 6.10 -8.02 -11.13
N PHE A 22 5.58 -8.21 -12.33
CA PHE A 22 4.23 -8.75 -12.55
C PHE A 22 4.10 -10.18 -12.03
N LYS A 23 5.15 -11.00 -12.18
CA LYS A 23 5.21 -12.34 -11.57
C LYS A 23 5.18 -12.25 -10.04
N LEU A 24 5.90 -11.31 -9.43
CA LEU A 24 5.82 -11.06 -7.99
C LEU A 24 4.41 -10.64 -7.56
N VAL A 25 3.81 -9.65 -8.24
CA VAL A 25 2.45 -9.17 -7.94
C VAL A 25 1.45 -10.32 -8.00
N ARG A 26 1.56 -11.22 -9.00
CA ARG A 26 0.73 -12.42 -9.10
C ARG A 26 0.92 -13.41 -7.94
N VAL A 27 2.09 -13.44 -7.31
CA VAL A 27 2.35 -14.23 -6.10
C VAL A 27 1.79 -13.55 -4.85
N ILE A 28 1.79 -12.20 -4.79
CA ILE A 28 1.17 -11.44 -3.68
C ILE A 28 -0.35 -11.61 -3.68
N PHE A 29 -0.97 -11.64 -4.87
CA PHE A 29 -2.40 -11.76 -5.06
C PHE A 29 -2.75 -13.11 -5.69
N PRO A 30 -2.75 -14.22 -4.92
CA PRO A 30 -2.96 -15.58 -5.45
C PRO A 30 -4.38 -15.79 -6.01
N GLY A 31 -5.36 -14.96 -5.64
CA GLY A 31 -6.73 -15.05 -6.15
C GLY A 31 -7.58 -13.82 -5.83
N TRP A 32 -8.69 -13.66 -6.56
CA TRP A 32 -9.56 -12.49 -6.48
C TRP A 32 -10.37 -12.43 -5.16
N CYS A 33 -10.58 -13.58 -4.51
CA CYS A 33 -11.22 -13.68 -3.19
C CYS A 33 -10.22 -13.96 -2.04
N SER A 34 -8.95 -13.59 -2.22
CA SER A 34 -7.95 -13.76 -1.15
C SER A 34 -7.93 -12.55 -0.21
N LEU A 35 -7.62 -12.79 1.08
CA LEU A 35 -7.49 -11.77 2.12
C LEU A 35 -6.68 -10.52 1.69
N PRO A 36 -5.51 -10.62 1.02
CA PRO A 36 -4.78 -9.44 0.55
C PRO A 36 -5.52 -8.66 -0.55
N THR A 37 -6.30 -9.34 -1.41
CA THR A 37 -7.11 -8.67 -2.44
C THR A 37 -8.26 -7.89 -1.80
N THR A 38 -8.95 -8.48 -0.82
CA THR A 38 -10.01 -7.79 -0.07
C THR A 38 -9.47 -6.58 0.69
N LEU A 39 -8.33 -6.72 1.37
CA LEU A 39 -7.67 -5.60 2.05
C LEU A 39 -7.25 -4.49 1.09
N PHE A 40 -6.78 -4.84 -0.11
CA PHE A 40 -6.43 -3.87 -1.14
C PHE A 40 -7.65 -3.08 -1.63
N PHE A 41 -8.77 -3.77 -1.93
CA PHE A 41 -10.02 -3.09 -2.30
C PHE A 41 -10.58 -2.23 -1.17
N LEU A 42 -10.50 -2.70 0.09
CA LEU A 42 -10.87 -1.92 1.27
C LEU A 42 -10.02 -0.65 1.38
N LEU A 43 -8.70 -0.75 1.16
CA LEU A 43 -7.79 0.38 1.18
C LEU A 43 -8.08 1.38 0.04
N PHE A 44 -8.37 0.88 -1.15
CA PHE A 44 -8.80 1.70 -2.28
C PHE A 44 -10.08 2.47 -1.96
N PHE A 45 -11.08 1.80 -1.39
CA PHE A 45 -12.32 2.43 -0.94
C PHE A 45 -12.09 3.48 0.14
N LEU A 46 -11.26 3.18 1.15
CA LEU A 46 -10.89 4.13 2.21
C LEU A 46 -10.18 5.37 1.66
N CYS A 47 -9.32 5.20 0.64
CA CYS A 47 -8.66 6.33 -0.01
C CYS A 47 -9.66 7.23 -0.77
N GLY A 48 -10.62 6.63 -1.47
CA GLY A 48 -11.71 7.39 -2.11
C GLY A 48 -12.58 8.13 -1.08
N LEU A 49 -12.93 7.48 0.02
CA LEU A 49 -13.72 8.06 1.10
C LEU A 49 -12.98 9.20 1.82
N GLU A 50 -11.68 9.05 2.07
CA GLU A 50 -10.83 10.10 2.62
C GLU A 50 -10.84 11.33 1.71
N GLN A 51 -10.64 11.15 0.40
CA GLN A 51 -10.64 12.25 -0.56
C GLN A 51 -11.99 12.97 -0.62
N PHE A 52 -13.08 12.20 -0.56
CA PHE A 52 -14.44 12.75 -0.49
C PHE A 52 -14.64 13.57 0.79
N LEU A 53 -14.27 13.05 1.96
CA LEU A 53 -14.38 13.79 3.22
C LEU A 53 -13.47 15.02 3.26
N ALA A 54 -12.24 14.89 2.74
CA ALA A 54 -11.28 15.99 2.65
C ALA A 54 -11.82 17.15 1.80
N TYR A 55 -12.56 16.83 0.72
CA TYR A 55 -13.25 17.85 -0.08
C TYR A 55 -14.28 18.63 0.75
N TYR A 56 -15.15 17.95 1.51
CA TYR A 56 -16.13 18.64 2.37
C TYR A 56 -15.47 19.43 3.48
N VAL A 57 -14.42 18.89 4.10
CA VAL A 57 -13.63 19.60 5.11
C VAL A 57 -13.00 20.86 4.50
N GLY A 58 -12.52 20.80 3.25
CA GLY A 58 -12.00 21.97 2.53
C GLY A 58 -13.04 23.04 2.22
N LEU A 59 -14.33 22.67 2.14
CA LEU A 59 -15.44 23.62 1.95
C LEU A 59 -15.94 24.25 3.26
N VAL A 60 -15.53 23.72 4.42
CA VAL A 60 -15.94 24.24 5.74
C VAL A 60 -15.65 25.73 5.91
N PRO A 61 -14.45 26.26 5.57
CA PRO A 61 -14.17 27.69 5.71
C PRO A 61 -15.13 28.57 4.90
N SER A 62 -15.50 28.13 3.69
CA SER A 62 -16.45 28.86 2.84
C SER A 62 -17.83 28.98 3.48
N GLY A 63 -18.31 27.94 4.18
CA GLY A 63 -19.59 28.01 4.87
C GLY A 63 -19.55 28.85 6.13
N TYR A 64 -18.41 28.94 6.82
CA TYR A 64 -18.25 29.84 7.97
C TYR A 64 -18.37 31.31 7.59
N TYR A 65 -17.88 31.72 6.41
CA TYR A 65 -18.05 33.10 5.93
C TYR A 65 -19.52 33.50 5.80
N VAL A 66 -20.36 32.62 5.25
CA VAL A 66 -21.81 32.87 5.08
C VAL A 66 -22.52 33.01 6.44
N VAL A 67 -22.16 32.18 7.42
CA VAL A 67 -22.76 32.23 8.76
C VAL A 67 -22.30 33.45 9.56
N PHE A 68 -21.07 33.92 9.34
CA PHE A 68 -20.60 35.16 9.95
C PHE A 68 -21.29 36.39 9.37
N GLU A 69 -21.62 36.38 8.07
CA GLU A 69 -22.37 37.46 7.42
C GLU A 69 -23.79 37.56 7.97
N SER A 70 -24.48 36.43 8.20
CA SER A 70 -25.85 36.41 8.72
C SER A 70 -25.97 36.77 10.21
N ARG A 71 -24.86 36.83 10.96
CA ARG A 71 -24.78 37.15 12.40
C ARG A 71 -25.70 36.30 13.30
N ASP A 72 -26.05 35.10 12.85
CA ASP A 72 -26.94 34.20 13.57
C ASP A 72 -26.15 33.20 14.43
N LYS A 73 -26.35 33.29 15.75
CA LYS A 73 -25.66 32.44 16.74
C LYS A 73 -26.15 31.00 16.72
N GLU A 74 -27.43 30.77 16.43
CA GLU A 74 -27.98 29.41 16.40
C GLU A 74 -27.48 28.65 15.17
N ALA A 75 -27.48 29.32 14.01
CA ALA A 75 -26.91 28.80 12.76
C ALA A 75 -25.41 28.49 12.92
N PHE A 76 -24.67 29.35 13.61
CA PHE A 76 -23.25 29.12 13.93
C PHE A 76 -23.02 27.87 14.78
N MET A 77 -23.81 27.69 15.84
CA MET A 77 -23.65 26.54 16.72
C MET A 77 -23.99 25.22 16.01
N TYR A 78 -25.06 25.20 15.20
CA TYR A 78 -25.42 24.05 14.37
C TYR A 78 -24.33 23.72 13.34
N TYR A 79 -23.83 24.74 12.62
CA TYR A 79 -22.77 24.54 11.63
C TYR A 79 -21.48 24.03 12.29
N THR A 80 -21.11 24.60 13.44
CA THR A 80 -19.94 24.17 14.22
C THR A 80 -20.05 22.70 14.62
N LEU A 81 -21.19 22.27 15.16
CA LEU A 81 -21.41 20.87 15.55
C LEU A 81 -21.28 19.92 14.35
N ARG A 82 -21.83 20.29 13.18
CA ARG A 82 -21.70 19.51 11.95
C ARG A 82 -20.25 19.42 11.48
N THR A 83 -19.50 20.53 11.53
CA THR A 83 -18.09 20.53 11.12
C THR A 83 -17.22 19.69 12.06
N LEU A 84 -17.51 19.70 13.37
CA LEU A 84 -16.85 18.84 14.34
C LEU A 84 -17.09 17.35 14.02
N GLY A 85 -18.33 16.98 13.68
CA GLY A 85 -18.66 15.63 13.23
C GLY A 85 -17.88 15.21 11.98
N LEU A 86 -17.74 16.12 11.00
CA LEU A 86 -16.92 15.91 9.81
C LEU A 86 -15.43 15.68 10.14
N PHE A 87 -14.87 16.47 11.07
CA PHE A 87 -13.47 16.31 11.50
C PHE A 87 -13.22 14.99 12.23
N ILE A 88 -14.17 14.54 13.04
CA ILE A 88 -14.10 13.22 13.69
C ILE A 88 -14.14 12.13 12.62
N ALA A 89 -15.07 12.22 11.66
CA ALA A 89 -15.22 11.23 10.60
C ALA A 89 -13.95 11.10 9.74
N ILE A 90 -13.37 12.21 9.28
CA ILE A 90 -12.13 12.16 8.47
C ILE A 90 -10.95 11.59 9.27
N SER A 91 -10.85 11.93 10.57
CA SER A 91 -9.78 11.43 11.44
C SER A 91 -9.86 9.91 11.62
N VAL A 92 -11.08 9.38 11.78
CA VAL A 92 -11.33 7.93 11.84
C VAL A 92 -10.91 7.27 10.53
N VAL A 93 -11.33 7.81 9.38
CA VAL A 93 -10.98 7.25 8.06
C VAL A 93 -9.48 7.22 7.83
N ILE A 94 -8.77 8.33 8.14
CA ILE A 94 -7.31 8.40 8.01
C ILE A 94 -6.64 7.33 8.90
N THR A 95 -7.11 7.16 10.13
CA THR A 95 -6.54 6.19 11.08
C THR A 95 -6.77 4.75 10.62
N VAL A 96 -7.99 4.43 10.20
CA VAL A 96 -8.33 3.09 9.67
C VAL A 96 -7.52 2.80 8.41
N LYS A 97 -7.37 3.77 7.49
CA LYS A 97 -6.52 3.62 6.30
C LYS A 97 -5.08 3.26 6.68
N LYS A 98 -4.48 4.00 7.62
CA LYS A 98 -3.11 3.73 8.10
C LYS A 98 -2.98 2.32 8.71
N TYR A 99 -3.99 1.88 9.46
CA TYR A 99 -4.03 0.55 10.02
C TYR A 99 -4.07 -0.54 8.93
N VAL A 100 -4.99 -0.39 7.96
CA VAL A 100 -5.11 -1.34 6.85
C VAL A 100 -3.83 -1.40 6.02
N ASP A 101 -3.20 -0.25 5.75
CA ASP A 101 -1.93 -0.17 5.02
C ASP A 101 -0.80 -0.94 5.75
N SER A 102 -0.70 -0.75 7.06
CA SER A 102 0.29 -1.46 7.89
C SER A 102 0.07 -2.98 7.89
N VAL A 103 -1.18 -3.42 8.02
CA VAL A 103 -1.54 -4.85 7.98
C VAL A 103 -1.24 -5.44 6.60
N LEU A 104 -1.57 -4.70 5.54
CA LEU A 104 -1.32 -5.11 4.15
C LEU A 104 0.18 -5.26 3.89
N TYR A 105 0.99 -4.29 4.33
CA TYR A 105 2.46 -4.33 4.24
C TYR A 105 3.04 -5.59 4.92
N ILE A 106 2.62 -5.88 6.15
CA ILE A 106 3.09 -7.06 6.89
C ILE A 106 2.67 -8.35 6.16
N THR A 107 1.41 -8.42 5.70
CA THR A 107 0.87 -9.59 5.01
C THR A 107 1.63 -9.87 3.71
N TRP A 108 1.86 -8.83 2.90
CA TRP A 108 2.61 -8.95 1.66
C TRP A 108 4.04 -9.39 1.90
N ARG A 109 4.71 -8.82 2.90
CA ARG A 109 6.06 -9.23 3.29
C ARG A 109 6.09 -10.71 3.70
N GLN A 110 5.14 -11.17 4.51
CA GLN A 110 5.07 -12.56 4.93
C GLN A 110 4.89 -13.52 3.74
N VAL A 111 3.97 -13.21 2.81
CA VAL A 111 3.75 -14.02 1.61
C VAL A 111 5.01 -14.06 0.74
N MET A 112 5.64 -12.90 0.52
CA MET A 112 6.86 -12.79 -0.27
C MET A 112 8.03 -13.55 0.33
N CYS A 113 8.29 -13.36 1.63
CA CYS A 113 9.34 -14.08 2.32
C CYS A 113 9.11 -15.59 2.30
N ARG A 114 7.87 -16.06 2.52
CA ARG A 114 7.56 -17.50 2.45
C ARG A 114 7.74 -18.08 1.05
N ALA A 115 7.31 -17.35 0.02
CA ALA A 115 7.49 -17.77 -1.38
C ALA A 115 8.99 -17.85 -1.72
N LEU A 116 9.77 -16.83 -1.34
CA LEU A 116 11.22 -16.80 -1.54
C LEU A 116 11.92 -17.93 -0.79
N HIS A 117 11.56 -18.14 0.48
CA HIS A 117 12.12 -19.19 1.32
C HIS A 117 11.81 -20.58 0.75
N ARG A 118 10.59 -20.80 0.26
CA ARG A 118 10.23 -22.05 -0.43
C ARG A 118 11.05 -22.28 -1.69
N LEU A 119 11.34 -21.24 -2.47
CA LEU A 119 12.19 -21.31 -3.66
C LEU A 119 13.67 -21.56 -3.31
N TYR A 120 14.15 -20.94 -2.23
CA TYR A 120 15.51 -21.08 -1.74
C TYR A 120 15.80 -22.50 -1.24
N PHE A 121 14.88 -23.08 -0.46
CA PHE A 121 14.97 -24.45 0.04
C PHE A 121 14.42 -25.52 -0.92
N SER A 122 14.03 -25.15 -2.14
CA SER A 122 13.56 -26.14 -3.12
C SER A 122 14.74 -26.89 -3.75
N GLY A 123 14.82 -28.20 -3.47
CA GLY A 123 15.82 -29.10 -4.06
C GLY A 123 17.25 -28.76 -3.65
N ILE A 124 18.14 -28.57 -4.63
CA ILE A 124 19.58 -28.31 -4.44
C ILE A 124 19.89 -26.80 -4.58
N ASN A 125 18.87 -25.93 -4.71
CA ASN A 125 19.08 -24.50 -4.95
C ASN A 125 19.89 -23.81 -3.86
N TYR A 126 19.66 -24.16 -2.59
CA TYR A 126 20.47 -23.70 -1.46
C TYR A 126 21.97 -23.91 -1.71
N TYR A 127 22.35 -25.15 -2.06
CA TYR A 127 23.73 -25.54 -2.31
C TYR A 127 24.27 -24.91 -3.59
N SER A 128 23.44 -24.84 -4.65
CA SER A 128 23.81 -24.24 -5.94
C SER A 128 24.07 -22.74 -5.84
N ILE A 129 23.30 -22.01 -5.05
CA ILE A 129 23.46 -20.56 -4.88
C ILE A 129 24.66 -20.27 -3.96
N ASN A 130 24.76 -20.95 -2.82
CA ASN A 130 25.78 -20.68 -1.81
C ASN A 130 27.19 -21.16 -2.25
N ILE A 131 27.30 -22.35 -2.86
CA ILE A 131 28.60 -22.99 -3.12
C ILE A 131 28.99 -22.93 -4.61
N LEU A 132 28.06 -23.11 -5.55
CA LEU A 132 28.39 -23.10 -6.98
C LEU A 132 28.43 -21.70 -7.60
N ARG A 133 27.70 -20.72 -7.05
CA ARG A 133 27.55 -19.42 -7.70
C ARG A 133 28.33 -18.27 -7.08
N GLY A 134 28.69 -18.28 -5.80
CA GLY A 134 29.66 -17.37 -5.15
C GLY A 134 29.46 -15.85 -5.32
N THR A 135 28.49 -15.41 -6.12
CA THR A 135 28.23 -14.02 -6.52
C THR A 135 27.05 -13.41 -5.78
N ILE A 136 26.32 -14.21 -4.99
CA ILE A 136 25.17 -13.77 -4.20
C ILE A 136 25.47 -14.15 -2.76
N ASP A 137 25.73 -13.15 -1.92
CA ASP A 137 25.90 -13.36 -0.48
C ASP A 137 24.62 -13.90 0.14
N ASN A 138 24.77 -14.84 1.06
CA ASN A 138 23.66 -15.41 1.81
C ASN A 138 23.04 -14.31 2.71
N PRO A 139 21.72 -14.07 2.64
CA PRO A 139 21.04 -13.09 3.48
C PRO A 139 20.98 -13.48 4.95
#